data_AF-A0A9X7J419-F1
#
_entry.id   AF-A0A9X7J419-F1
#
_cell.length_a   1.000
_cell.length_b   1.000
_cell.length_c   1.000
_cell.angle_alpha   90.00
_cell.angle_beta   90.00
_cell.angle_gamma   90.00
#
_symmetry.space_group_name_H-M   'P 1'
#
loop_
_entity.id
_entity.type
_entity.pdbx_description
1 polymer ?
#
loop_
_entity_poly.entity_id
_entity_poly.type
_entity_poly.pdbx_seq_one_letter_code
_entity_poly.pdbx_strand_id
1 'polypeptide(L)' 'MPKKRRTIEEKLGSVMAGFAPEANIAAICYKHQVFQSLFYKWLYAFQ' A
#
# COMPACT_ATOMS: atom_id res chain seq x y z
N MET A 1 -1.54 -10.12 12.93
CA MET A 1 -2.49 -9.94 11.82
C MET A 1 -2.49 -11.19 10.95
N PRO A 2 -3.66 -11.79 10.64
CA PRO A 2 -3.73 -12.92 9.71
C PRO A 2 -3.12 -12.53 8.36
N LYS A 3 -2.38 -13.45 7.71
CA LYS A 3 -1.85 -13.23 6.36
C LYS A 3 -2.99 -13.27 5.34
N LYS A 4 -3.75 -12.18 5.22
CA LYS A 4 -4.72 -12.00 4.14
C LYS A 4 -3.96 -11.92 2.82
N ARG A 5 -4.13 -12.90 1.93
CA ARG A 5 -3.65 -12.78 0.55
C ARG A 5 -4.46 -11.68 -0.13
N ARG A 6 -3.78 -10.62 -0.58
CA ARG A 6 -4.41 -9.52 -1.32
C ARG A 6 -4.29 -9.73 -2.81
N THR A 7 -5.34 -9.35 -3.54
CA THR A 7 -5.33 -9.37 -5.01
C THR A 7 -4.42 -8.29 -5.58
N ILE A 8 -4.18 -8.31 -6.89
CA ILE A 8 -3.36 -7.29 -7.56
C ILE A 8 -4.07 -5.93 -7.48
N GLU A 9 -5.39 -5.90 -7.68
CA GLU A 9 -6.23 -4.70 -7.63
C GLU A 9 -6.22 -4.05 -6.24
N GLU A 10 -6.31 -4.85 -5.17
CA GLU A 10 -6.23 -4.34 -3.78
C GLU A 10 -4.86 -3.70 -3.49
N LYS A 11 -3.77 -4.25 -4.06
CA LYS A 11 -2.43 -3.67 -3.92
C LYS A 11 -2.32 -2.37 -4.71
N LEU A 12 -2.74 -2.37 -5.96
CA LEU A 12 -2.73 -1.19 -6.84
C LEU A 12 -3.54 -0.04 -6.23
N GLY A 13 -4.75 -0.32 -5.73
CA GLY A 13 -5.58 0.72 -5.10
C GLY A 13 -4.94 1.35 -3.86
N SER A 14 -4.10 0.60 -3.14
CA SER A 14 -3.35 1.14 -1.99
C SER A 14 -2.15 1.97 -2.48
N VAL A 15 -1.40 1.45 -3.45
CA VAL A 15 -0.15 2.05 -3.96
C VAL A 15 -0.40 3.32 -4.77
N MET A 16 -1.52 3.40 -5.52
CA MET A 16 -1.90 4.60 -6.27
C MET A 16 -2.05 5.84 -5.38
N ALA A 17 -2.53 5.67 -4.15
CA ALA A 17 -2.62 6.76 -3.18
C ALA A 17 -1.23 7.25 -2.73
N GLY A 18 -0.19 6.41 -2.85
CA GLY A 18 1.19 6.72 -2.50
C GLY A 18 1.97 7.52 -3.54
N PHE A 19 1.47 7.62 -4.78
CA PHE A 19 2.11 8.41 -5.85
C PHE A 19 1.70 9.89 -5.82
N ALA A 20 0.75 10.28 -4.98
CA ALA A 20 0.39 11.69 -4.81
C ALA A 20 1.55 12.47 -4.15
N PRO A 21 1.81 13.73 -4.54
CA PRO A 21 2.96 14.50 -4.03
C PRO A 21 2.92 14.70 -2.51
N GLU A 22 1.73 14.76 -1.92
CA GLU A 22 1.48 14.94 -0.48
C GLU A 22 1.04 13.64 0.22
N ALA A 23 1.33 12.48 -0.37
CA ALA A 23 0.90 11.20 0.16
C ALA A 23 1.46 10.92 1.57
N ASN A 24 0.57 10.88 2.57
CA ASN A 24 0.93 10.39 3.89
C ASN A 24 0.86 8.85 3.92
N ILE A 25 2.02 8.22 3.71
CA ILE A 25 2.14 6.76 3.63
C ILE A 25 1.65 6.06 4.91
N ALA A 26 1.86 6.64 6.10
CA ALA A 26 1.40 6.06 7.35
C ALA A 26 -0.15 6.05 7.43
N ALA A 27 -0.79 7.15 7.01
CA ALA A 27 -2.25 7.23 6.96
C ALA A 27 -2.85 6.26 5.93
N ILE A 28 -2.21 6.10 4.77
CA ILE A 28 -2.62 5.13 3.74
C ILE A 28 -2.48 3.70 4.29
N CYS A 29 -1.34 3.36 4.89
CA CYS A 29 -1.12 2.04 5.49
C CYS A 29 -2.14 1.73 6.59
N TYR A 30 -2.48 2.71 7.43
CA TYR A 30 -3.51 2.57 8.45
C TYR A 30 -4.90 2.35 7.85
N LYS A 31 -5.32 3.19 6.88
CA LYS A 31 -6.62 3.07 6.19
C LYS A 31 -6.77 1.72 5.50
N HIS A 32 -5.71 1.26 4.84
CA HIS A 32 -5.71 0.01 4.09
C HIS A 32 -5.36 -1.20 4.95
N GLN A 33 -5.05 -1.04 6.25
CA GLN A 33 -4.60 -2.11 7.17
C GLN A 33 -3.41 -2.91 6.59
N VAL A 34 -2.41 -2.19 6.10
CA VAL A 34 -1.18 -2.73 5.48
C VAL A 34 0.02 -2.34 6.33
N PHE A 35 0.97 -3.25 6.50
CA PHE A 35 2.26 -2.91 7.08
C PHE A 35 3.07 -2.04 6.13
N GLN A 36 3.68 -0.97 6.64
CA GLN A 36 4.43 -0.02 5.81
C GLN A 36 5.57 -0.68 5.02
N SER A 37 6.25 -1.68 5.59
CA SER A 37 7.27 -2.47 4.89
C SER A 37 6.72 -3.27 3.70
N LEU A 38 5.47 -3.75 3.80
CA LEU A 38 4.78 -4.44 2.71
C LEU A 38 4.29 -3.44 1.65
N PHE A 39 3.84 -2.27 2.06
CA PHE A 39 3.48 -1.18 1.17
C PHE A 39 4.65 -0.77 0.27
N TYR A 40 5.84 -0.53 0.85
CA TYR A 40 7.02 -0.16 0.04
C TYR A 40 7.46 -1.26 -0.93
N LYS A 41 7.31 -2.54 -0.56
CA LYS A 41 7.56 -3.65 -1.50
C LYS A 41 6.63 -3.61 -2.70
N TRP A 42 5.37 -3.22 -2.50
CA TRP A 42 4.43 -3.06 -3.61
C TRP A 42 4.73 -1.80 -4.41
N LEU A 43 4.98 -0.67 -3.75
CA LEU A 43 5.34 0.60 -4.41
C LEU A 43 6.54 0.41 -5.35
N TYR A 44 7.61 -0.23 -4.87
CA TYR A 44 8.80 -0.53 -5.67
C TYR A 44 8.50 -1.48 -6.85
N ALA A 45 7.56 -2.42 -6.70
CA ALA A 45 7.22 -3.35 -7.76
C ALA A 45 6.33 -2.75 -8.87
N PHE A 46 5.70 -1.60 -8.60
CA PHE A 46 4.83 -0.89 -9.55
C PHE A 46 5.45 0.39 -10.12
N GLN A 47 6.68 0.72 -9.70
CA GLN A 47 7.47 1.85 -10.16
C GLN A 47 8.35 1.45 -11.34
#